data_AF-A0A9E3MTF6-F1
#
_entry.id   AF-A0A9E3MTF6-F1
#
_cell.length_a   1.000
_cell.length_b   1.000
_cell.length_c   1.000
_cell.angle_alpha   90.00
_cell.angle_beta   90.00
_cell.angle_gamma   90.00
#
_symmetry.space_group_name_H-M   'P 1'
#
loop_
_entity.id
_entity.type
_entity.pdbx_description
1 polymer ?
#
loop_
_entity_poly.entity_id
_entity_poly.type
_entity_poly.pdbx_seq_one_letter_code
_entity_poly.pdbx_strand_id
1 'polypeptide(L)'
;MISTAIRVARVGSAAELAAAVLMLAGYPAIMVAALIPSVPAFAAATAVTYLADHYLHRQGSYLINRLSKVRAGLSIRFLIRQLLLILLLARLDLSDNLIFYGATACFIAFYGLQAPHGALVTLIRNRRRLPVATRNVDLASRVRIPDAPRMGLLNRSAEKMLHLDLAAVVGILVAAAMDWALPGFIGIGVTIVLGTLYVLALMPYVRGKKVPPSADKILAKVDDWLRDYQPET
;
A
#
# COMPACT_ATOMS: atom_id res chain seq x y z
N MET A 1 31.70 -2.00 17.60
CA MET A 1 31.18 -2.99 16.62
C MET A 1 29.91 -2.55 15.89
N ILE A 2 29.03 -1.74 16.50
CA ILE A 2 27.79 -1.23 15.88
C ILE A 2 28.05 -0.35 14.62
N SER A 3 29.17 0.38 14.57
CA SER A 3 29.50 1.32 13.48
C SER A 3 29.71 0.65 12.11
N THR A 4 30.30 -0.54 12.05
CA THR A 4 30.60 -1.22 10.78
C THR A 4 29.34 -1.84 10.16
N ALA A 5 28.48 -2.46 10.98
CA ALA A 5 27.22 -3.05 10.51
C ALA A 5 26.25 -1.99 9.95
N ILE A 6 26.16 -0.83 10.61
CA ILE A 6 25.36 0.31 10.14
C ILE A 6 25.88 0.83 8.79
N ARG A 7 27.20 0.93 8.63
CA ARG A 7 27.84 1.44 7.41
C ARG A 7 27.73 0.46 6.24
N VAL A 8 27.84 -0.85 6.50
CA VAL A 8 27.69 -1.92 5.50
C VAL A 8 26.24 -2.08 5.06
N ALA A 9 25.28 -2.00 5.99
CA ALA A 9 23.86 -2.06 5.68
C ALA A 9 23.31 -0.75 5.07
N ARG A 10 24.09 0.35 5.12
CA ARG A 10 23.66 1.72 4.74
C ARG A 10 22.33 2.12 5.40
N VAL A 11 22.25 1.86 6.70
CA VAL A 11 21.07 2.12 7.51
C VAL A 11 21.29 3.38 8.34
N GLY A 12 20.27 4.22 8.51
CA GLY A 12 20.41 5.54 9.15
C GLY A 12 20.63 5.49 10.67
N SER A 13 20.25 4.39 11.32
CA SER A 13 20.31 4.22 12.78
C SER A 13 20.35 2.76 13.22
N ALA A 14 20.77 2.51 14.48
CA ALA A 14 20.71 1.16 15.08
C ALA A 14 19.27 0.62 15.17
N ALA A 15 18.28 1.50 15.36
CA ALA A 15 16.87 1.15 15.41
C ALA A 15 16.34 0.68 14.03
N GLU A 16 16.75 1.34 12.94
CA GLU A 16 16.43 0.84 11.59
C GLU A 16 17.12 -0.49 11.30
N LEU A 17 18.34 -0.72 11.81
CA LEU A 17 19.05 -2.00 11.61
C LEU A 17 18.31 -3.12 12.35
N ALA A 18 17.91 -2.89 13.60
CA ALA A 18 17.10 -3.81 14.37
C ALA A 18 15.78 -4.12 13.66
N ALA A 19 15.07 -3.09 13.18
CA ALA A 19 13.83 -3.28 12.43
C ALA A 19 14.05 -4.07 11.13
N ALA A 20 15.14 -3.84 10.39
CA ALA A 20 15.48 -4.60 9.19
C ALA A 20 15.76 -6.08 9.50
N VAL A 21 16.50 -6.36 10.58
CA VAL A 21 16.77 -7.73 11.04
C VAL A 21 15.48 -8.42 11.48
N LEU A 22 14.65 -7.76 12.29
CA LEU A 22 13.36 -8.29 12.72
C LEU A 22 12.43 -8.57 11.54
N MET A 23 12.42 -7.68 10.54
CA MET A 23 11.63 -7.89 9.32
C MET A 23 12.13 -9.11 8.54
N LEU A 24 13.45 -9.26 8.34
CA LEU A 24 14.03 -10.37 7.58
C LEU A 24 13.90 -11.72 8.30
N ALA A 25 14.20 -11.76 9.60
CA ALA A 25 14.09 -12.97 10.44
C ALA A 25 12.63 -13.33 10.74
N GLY A 26 11.73 -12.36 10.70
CA GLY A 26 10.31 -12.58 10.96
C GLY A 26 9.62 -13.47 9.92
N TYR A 27 10.00 -13.43 8.64
CA TYR A 27 9.40 -14.31 7.63
C TYR A 27 9.69 -15.81 7.88
N PRO A 28 10.95 -16.22 8.12
CA PRO A 28 11.25 -17.57 8.60
C PRO A 28 10.51 -17.93 9.89
N ALA A 29 10.40 -17.01 10.85
CA ALA A 29 9.68 -17.27 12.10
C ALA A 29 8.17 -17.51 11.87
N ILE A 30 7.53 -16.71 11.00
CA ILE A 30 6.13 -16.91 10.60
C ILE A 30 5.97 -18.26 9.87
N MET A 31 6.89 -18.62 8.98
CA MET A 31 6.88 -19.91 8.28
C MET A 31 6.95 -21.07 9.27
N VAL A 32 7.89 -21.03 10.22
CA VAL A 32 8.02 -22.06 11.26
C VAL A 32 6.77 -22.13 12.11
N ALA A 33 6.20 -21.00 12.51
CA ALA A 33 4.95 -20.96 13.28
C ALA A 33 3.75 -21.54 12.51
N ALA A 34 3.69 -21.36 11.18
CA ALA A 34 2.69 -21.97 10.32
C ALA A 34 2.88 -23.49 10.20
N LEU A 35 4.13 -23.97 10.14
CA LEU A 35 4.46 -25.40 10.04
C LEU A 35 4.23 -26.18 11.34
N ILE A 36 4.45 -25.55 12.51
CA ILE A 36 4.20 -26.07 13.88
C ILE A 36 2.77 -25.74 14.37
N PRO A 37 1.81 -25.59 13.45
CA PRO A 37 0.55 -24.82 13.57
C PRO A 37 0.30 -24.07 14.90
N SER A 38 1.13 -23.07 15.23
CA SER A 38 0.97 -22.29 16.45
C SER A 38 0.38 -20.90 16.15
N VAL A 39 -0.93 -20.75 16.36
CA VAL A 39 -1.64 -19.48 16.21
C VAL A 39 -1.00 -18.32 17.00
N PRO A 40 -0.68 -18.45 18.30
CA PRO A 40 -0.10 -17.34 19.05
C PRO A 40 1.31 -16.97 18.57
N ALA A 41 2.15 -17.96 18.23
CA ALA A 41 3.49 -17.70 17.69
C ALA A 41 3.40 -17.02 16.31
N PHE A 42 2.47 -17.47 15.46
CA PHE A 42 2.22 -16.88 14.16
C PHE A 42 1.74 -15.43 14.30
N ALA A 43 0.78 -15.17 15.20
CA ALA A 43 0.26 -13.84 15.45
C ALA A 43 1.35 -12.88 15.96
N ALA A 44 2.17 -13.33 16.92
CA ALA A 44 3.28 -12.54 17.45
C ALA A 44 4.33 -12.22 16.37
N ALA A 45 4.78 -13.21 15.61
CA ALA A 45 5.75 -13.02 14.54
C ALA A 45 5.19 -12.10 13.43
N THR A 46 3.92 -12.28 13.07
CA THR A 46 3.21 -11.44 12.10
C THR A 46 3.13 -9.99 12.60
N ALA A 47 2.74 -9.76 13.86
CA ALA A 47 2.69 -8.43 14.45
C ALA A 47 4.07 -7.74 14.44
N VAL A 48 5.12 -8.45 14.82
CA VAL A 48 6.51 -7.94 14.77
C VAL A 48 6.89 -7.52 13.35
N THR A 49 6.59 -8.35 12.35
CA THR A 49 6.91 -7.99 10.94
C THR A 49 6.07 -6.82 10.44
N TYR A 50 4.82 -6.64 10.89
CA TYR A 50 4.01 -5.46 10.54
C TYR A 50 4.59 -4.18 11.15
N LEU A 51 4.94 -4.22 12.44
CA LEU A 51 5.52 -3.08 13.15
C LEU A 51 6.89 -2.70 12.58
N ALA A 52 7.75 -3.69 12.30
CA ALA A 52 9.05 -3.46 11.69
C ALA A 52 8.90 -2.85 10.29
N ASP A 53 7.99 -3.38 9.47
CA ASP A 53 7.75 -2.86 8.12
C ASP A 53 7.20 -1.43 8.16
N HIS A 54 6.23 -1.15 9.04
CA HIS A 54 5.67 0.17 9.22
C HIS A 54 6.71 1.19 9.70
N TYR A 55 7.56 0.80 10.66
CA TYR A 55 8.65 1.64 11.15
C TYR A 55 9.65 1.99 10.03
N LEU A 56 10.11 1.00 9.28
CA LEU A 56 11.06 1.20 8.19
C LEU A 56 10.47 2.09 7.08
N HIS A 57 9.19 1.95 6.75
CA HIS A 57 8.52 2.81 5.78
C HIS A 57 8.35 4.24 6.28
N ARG A 58 8.06 4.43 7.58
CA ARG A 58 7.99 5.79 8.17
C ARG A 58 9.31 6.52 8.08
N GLN A 59 10.43 5.82 8.30
CA GLN A 59 11.77 6.40 8.24
C GLN A 59 12.31 6.57 6.81
N GLY A 60 11.60 6.08 5.78
CA GLY A 60 12.06 6.17 4.39
C GLY A 60 13.37 5.41 4.14
N SER A 61 13.59 4.31 4.88
CA SER A 61 14.89 3.62 4.90
C SER A 61 15.33 3.17 3.51
N TYR A 62 16.61 3.41 3.19
CA TYR A 62 17.24 3.07 1.91
C TYR A 62 17.10 1.57 1.57
N LEU A 63 17.05 0.72 2.59
CA LEU A 63 16.90 -0.72 2.46
C LEU A 63 15.57 -1.12 1.81
N ILE A 64 14.45 -0.46 2.15
CA ILE A 64 13.16 -0.71 1.50
C ILE A 64 13.22 -0.36 0.01
N ASN A 65 13.86 0.76 -0.34
CA ASN A 65 14.03 1.16 -1.73
C ASN A 65 14.87 0.15 -2.52
N ARG A 66 15.83 -0.52 -1.89
CA ARG A 66 16.61 -1.60 -2.51
C ARG A 66 15.81 -2.91 -2.62
N LEU A 67 15.04 -3.26 -1.60
CA LEU A 67 14.15 -4.43 -1.65
C LEU A 67 13.15 -4.34 -2.80
N SER A 68 12.61 -3.13 -3.06
CA SER A 68 11.76 -2.91 -4.23
C SER A 68 12.46 -3.16 -5.57
N LYS A 69 13.79 -3.02 -5.65
CA LYS A 69 14.56 -3.28 -6.88
C LYS A 69 14.79 -4.77 -7.14
N VAL A 70 14.81 -5.60 -6.09
CA VAL A 70 15.01 -7.07 -6.19
C VAL A 70 13.68 -7.84 -6.18
N ARG A 71 12.57 -7.18 -6.54
CA ARG A 71 11.22 -7.77 -6.44
C ARG A 71 10.85 -8.23 -5.03
N ALA A 72 11.43 -7.64 -3.98
CA ALA A 72 10.97 -7.78 -2.60
C ALA A 72 10.18 -6.53 -2.17
N GLY A 73 9.38 -6.01 -3.10
CA GLY A 73 8.56 -4.82 -2.89
C GLY A 73 7.51 -5.03 -1.79
N LEU A 74 6.88 -3.92 -1.37
CA LEU A 74 5.84 -3.91 -0.35
C LEU A 74 4.71 -4.92 -0.65
N SER A 75 4.18 -4.99 -1.87
CA SER A 75 3.11 -5.94 -2.23
C SER A 75 3.51 -7.42 -2.09
N ILE A 76 4.75 -7.77 -2.41
CA ILE A 76 5.22 -9.17 -2.36
C ILE A 76 5.39 -9.63 -0.92
N ARG A 77 5.87 -8.75 -0.04
CA ARG A 77 5.96 -8.98 1.41
C ARG A 77 4.59 -9.25 2.04
N PHE A 78 3.57 -8.49 1.63
CA PHE A 78 2.18 -8.73 2.05
C PHE A 78 1.63 -10.05 1.49
N LEU A 79 1.86 -10.32 0.21
CA LEU A 79 1.44 -11.59 -0.41
C LEU A 79 2.04 -12.80 0.30
N ILE A 80 3.33 -12.77 0.63
CA ILE A 80 3.99 -13.85 1.39
C ILE A 80 3.29 -14.06 2.74
N ARG A 81 2.96 -12.98 3.48
CA ARG A 81 2.23 -13.11 4.76
C ARG A 81 0.86 -13.75 4.58
N GLN A 82 0.11 -13.35 3.55
CA GLN A 82 -1.21 -13.93 3.25
C GLN A 82 -1.09 -15.42 2.90
N LEU A 83 -0.11 -15.80 2.07
CA LEU A 83 0.15 -17.20 1.75
C LEU A 83 0.56 -18.02 2.98
N LEU A 84 1.37 -17.46 3.87
CA LEU A 84 1.74 -18.10 5.13
C LEU A 84 0.55 -18.28 6.08
N LEU A 85 -0.41 -17.35 6.06
CA LEU A 85 -1.65 -17.49 6.83
C LEU A 85 -2.53 -18.60 6.26
N ILE A 86 -2.65 -18.69 4.92
CA ILE A 86 -3.33 -19.82 4.27
C ILE A 86 -2.65 -21.15 4.62
N LEU A 87 -1.31 -21.18 4.64
CA LEU A 87 -0.56 -22.36 5.09
C LEU A 87 -0.87 -22.72 6.55
N LEU A 88 -0.92 -21.75 7.45
CA LEU A 88 -1.31 -21.99 8.85
C LEU A 88 -2.71 -22.62 8.93
N LEU A 89 -3.69 -22.06 8.22
CA LEU A 89 -5.06 -22.60 8.20
C LEU A 89 -5.09 -24.03 7.67
N ALA A 90 -4.35 -24.32 6.60
CA ALA A 90 -4.22 -25.67 6.06
C ALA A 90 -3.58 -26.64 7.08
N ARG A 91 -2.63 -26.16 7.90
CA ARG A 91 -1.96 -26.95 8.93
C ARG A 91 -2.77 -27.13 10.23
N LEU A 92 -3.81 -26.32 10.43
CA LEU A 92 -4.77 -26.45 11.52
C LEU A 92 -5.93 -27.41 11.16
N ASP A 93 -5.83 -28.16 10.06
CA ASP A 93 -6.89 -29.01 9.50
C ASP A 93 -8.20 -28.26 9.21
N LEU A 94 -8.13 -26.94 9.03
CA LEU A 94 -9.26 -26.08 8.66
C LEU A 94 -9.46 -26.01 7.14
N SER A 95 -8.82 -26.88 6.36
CA SER A 95 -8.85 -26.85 4.89
C SER A 95 -10.25 -27.06 4.30
N ASP A 96 -11.11 -27.82 4.99
CA ASP A 96 -12.51 -28.06 4.58
C ASP A 96 -13.49 -27.01 5.15
N ASN A 97 -12.99 -26.06 5.94
CA ASN A 97 -13.81 -25.04 6.58
C ASN A 97 -14.06 -23.86 5.63
N LEU A 98 -15.28 -23.30 5.64
CA LEU A 98 -15.67 -22.12 4.85
C LEU A 98 -14.73 -20.93 5.06
N ILE A 99 -14.10 -20.83 6.24
CA ILE A 99 -13.11 -19.79 6.57
C ILE A 99 -11.90 -19.87 5.64
N PHE A 100 -11.42 -21.07 5.30
CA PHE A 100 -10.26 -21.27 4.42
C PHE A 100 -10.54 -20.78 2.99
N TYR A 101 -11.70 -21.16 2.44
CA TYR A 101 -12.14 -20.69 1.13
C TYR A 101 -12.41 -19.18 1.13
N GLY A 102 -13.04 -18.67 2.18
CA GLY A 102 -13.30 -17.24 2.36
C GLY A 102 -12.01 -16.42 2.43
N ALA A 103 -11.02 -16.87 3.20
CA ALA A 103 -9.71 -16.24 3.30
C ALA A 103 -8.99 -16.23 1.94
N THR A 104 -8.99 -17.37 1.24
CA THR A 104 -8.36 -17.50 -0.07
C THR A 104 -9.01 -16.57 -1.10
N ALA A 105 -10.35 -16.60 -1.20
CA ALA A 105 -11.11 -15.72 -2.09
C ALA A 105 -10.87 -14.24 -1.74
N CYS A 106 -10.85 -13.90 -0.45
CA CYS A 106 -10.57 -12.55 0.03
C CYS A 106 -9.19 -12.07 -0.44
N PHE A 107 -8.13 -12.85 -0.22
CA PHE A 107 -6.77 -12.45 -0.60
C PHE A 107 -6.58 -12.34 -2.11
N ILE A 108 -7.20 -13.23 -2.90
CA ILE A 108 -7.19 -13.14 -4.37
C ILE A 108 -7.92 -11.88 -4.82
N ALA A 109 -9.14 -11.64 -4.35
CA ALA A 109 -9.93 -10.47 -4.70
C ALA A 109 -9.21 -9.17 -4.31
N PHE A 110 -8.63 -9.15 -3.10
CA PHE A 110 -7.91 -8.01 -2.59
C PHE A 110 -6.61 -7.74 -3.36
N TYR A 111 -5.84 -8.77 -3.72
CA TYR A 111 -4.68 -8.63 -4.60
C TYR A 111 -5.09 -8.10 -5.97
N GLY A 112 -6.18 -8.63 -6.54
CA GLY A 112 -6.78 -8.13 -7.78
C GLY A 112 -7.16 -6.65 -7.70
N LEU A 113 -7.61 -6.17 -6.54
CA LEU A 113 -8.00 -4.78 -6.29
C LEU A 113 -6.81 -3.81 -6.16
N GLN A 114 -5.64 -4.31 -5.79
CA GLN A 114 -4.42 -3.49 -5.71
C GLN A 114 -3.97 -2.99 -7.09
N ALA A 115 -4.19 -3.77 -8.14
CA ALA A 115 -3.85 -3.39 -9.52
C ALA A 115 -4.62 -2.16 -10.03
N PRO A 116 -5.97 -2.13 -10.03
CA PRO A 116 -6.73 -0.94 -10.44
C PRO A 116 -6.46 0.24 -9.51
N HIS A 117 -6.28 0.02 -8.21
CA HIS A 117 -5.86 1.09 -7.30
C HIS A 117 -4.53 1.73 -7.70
N GLY A 118 -3.49 0.92 -7.93
CA GLY A 118 -2.17 1.38 -8.38
C GLY A 118 -2.24 2.12 -9.71
N ALA A 119 -3.04 1.62 -10.65
CA ALA A 119 -3.29 2.26 -11.94
C ALA A 119 -3.98 3.62 -11.79
N LEU A 120 -5.03 3.72 -10.97
CA LEU A 120 -5.75 4.97 -10.71
C LEU A 120 -4.82 6.00 -10.06
N VAL A 121 -4.06 5.62 -9.03
CA VAL A 121 -3.10 6.53 -8.37
C VAL A 121 -2.06 7.05 -9.36
N THR A 122 -1.51 6.16 -10.20
CA THR A 122 -0.49 6.53 -11.20
C THR A 122 -1.08 7.48 -12.25
N LEU A 123 -2.28 7.17 -12.74
CA LEU A 123 -2.95 7.98 -13.75
C LEU A 123 -3.35 9.36 -13.20
N ILE A 124 -3.83 9.44 -11.95
CA ILE A 124 -4.11 10.72 -11.28
C ILE A 124 -2.83 11.56 -11.18
N ARG A 125 -1.70 10.94 -10.78
CA ARG A 125 -0.41 11.63 -10.68
C ARG A 125 0.06 12.13 -12.03
N ASN A 126 -0.03 11.30 -13.07
CA ASN A 126 0.43 11.66 -14.42
C ASN A 126 -0.43 12.78 -15.02
N ARG A 127 -1.76 12.73 -14.88
CA ARG A 127 -2.66 13.78 -15.39
C ARG A 127 -2.51 15.12 -14.68
N ARG A 128 -1.98 15.14 -13.46
CA ARG A 128 -1.79 16.36 -12.66
C ARG A 128 -0.38 16.93 -12.75
N ARG A 129 0.52 16.34 -13.54
CA ARG A 129 1.78 16.99 -13.90
C ARG A 129 1.48 18.06 -14.95
N LEU A 130 1.49 19.32 -14.52
CA LEU A 130 1.29 20.44 -15.43
C LEU A 130 2.54 20.63 -16.30
N PRO A 131 2.38 20.92 -17.61
CA PRO A 131 3.50 21.07 -18.54
C PRO A 131 4.32 22.35 -18.29
N VAL A 132 3.73 23.33 -17.59
CA VAL A 132 4.34 24.64 -17.34
C VAL A 132 4.39 24.89 -15.82
N ALA A 133 5.47 25.49 -15.35
CA ALA A 133 5.57 25.96 -13.98
C ALA A 133 4.52 27.05 -13.74
N THR A 134 3.59 26.82 -12.81
CA THR A 134 2.53 27.79 -12.48
C THR A 134 3.03 28.99 -11.68
N ARG A 135 4.33 29.05 -11.40
CA ARG A 135 4.95 30.16 -10.66
C ARG A 135 5.22 31.28 -11.68
N ASN A 136 4.50 32.39 -11.56
CA ASN A 136 4.54 33.59 -12.42
C ASN A 136 3.68 33.58 -13.69
N VAL A 137 2.83 32.56 -13.90
CA VAL A 137 1.85 32.54 -15.01
C VAL A 137 0.45 32.56 -14.43
N ASP A 138 -0.39 33.51 -14.84
CA ASP A 138 -1.79 33.58 -14.41
C ASP A 138 -2.66 32.55 -15.16
N LEU A 139 -2.43 31.27 -14.82
CA LEU A 139 -3.19 30.12 -15.30
C LEU A 139 -4.52 29.95 -14.55
N ALA A 140 -4.59 30.43 -13.31
CA ALA A 140 -5.72 30.20 -12.42
C ALA A 140 -6.96 31.03 -12.80
N SER A 141 -6.77 32.25 -13.32
CA SER A 141 -7.88 33.09 -13.81
C SER A 141 -8.47 32.60 -15.14
N ARG A 142 -7.66 31.91 -15.97
CA ARG A 142 -8.04 31.51 -17.34
C ARG A 142 -8.45 30.05 -17.49
N VAL A 143 -8.02 29.17 -16.57
CA VAL A 143 -8.32 27.73 -16.62
C VAL A 143 -8.80 27.26 -15.26
N ARG A 144 -10.04 26.73 -15.22
CA ARG A 144 -10.56 26.07 -14.02
C ARG A 144 -9.81 24.76 -13.78
N ILE A 145 -8.88 24.77 -12.83
CA ILE A 145 -8.15 23.57 -12.36
C ILE A 145 -8.92 22.99 -11.18
N PRO A 146 -9.49 21.77 -11.28
CA PRO A 146 -10.20 21.15 -10.16
C PRO A 146 -9.26 20.78 -8.99
N ASP A 147 -9.77 20.90 -7.77
CA ASP A 147 -9.03 20.56 -6.55
C ASP A 147 -8.41 19.16 -6.60
N ALA A 148 -7.21 19.04 -6.03
CA ALA A 148 -6.53 17.77 -5.89
C ALA A 148 -7.30 16.82 -4.94
N PRO A 149 -7.17 15.49 -5.13
CA PRO A 149 -7.60 14.57 -4.10
C PRO A 149 -6.91 14.95 -2.77
N ARG A 150 -7.65 14.84 -1.66
CA ARG A 150 -7.10 15.13 -0.33
C ARG A 150 -5.76 14.40 -0.16
N MET A 151 -4.75 15.07 0.37
CA MET A 151 -3.40 14.51 0.52
C MET A 151 -3.41 13.16 1.24
N GLY A 152 -4.35 12.94 2.16
CA GLY A 152 -4.57 11.64 2.80
C GLY A 152 -4.85 10.48 1.84
N LEU A 153 -5.50 10.68 0.69
CA LEU A 153 -5.80 9.60 -0.25
C LEU A 153 -4.60 9.22 -1.13
N LEU A 154 -3.73 10.19 -1.46
CA LEU A 154 -2.60 9.96 -2.39
C LEU A 154 -1.26 9.74 -1.67
N ASN A 155 -1.13 10.24 -0.44
CA ASN A 155 0.06 10.07 0.36
C ASN A 155 0.13 8.64 0.91
N ARG A 156 1.21 7.93 0.56
CA ARG A 156 1.45 6.52 0.92
C ARG A 156 0.27 5.61 0.57
N SER A 157 -0.38 5.85 -0.56
CA SER A 157 -1.58 5.11 -0.98
C SER A 157 -1.35 3.60 -1.11
N ALA A 158 -0.18 3.18 -1.60
CA ALA A 158 0.19 1.77 -1.67
C ALA A 158 0.30 1.12 -0.28
N GLU A 159 0.88 1.82 0.70
CA GLU A 159 0.97 1.36 2.09
C GLU A 159 -0.41 1.23 2.71
N LYS A 160 -1.27 2.24 2.56
CA LYS A 160 -2.63 2.23 3.11
C LYS A 160 -3.46 1.11 2.52
N MET A 161 -3.43 0.97 1.20
CA MET A 161 -4.16 -0.09 0.51
C MET A 161 -3.71 -1.45 1.05
N LEU A 162 -2.40 -1.67 1.21
CA LEU A 162 -1.92 -2.97 1.67
C LEU A 162 -2.31 -3.26 3.13
N HIS A 163 -2.25 -2.29 4.04
CA HIS A 163 -2.62 -2.49 5.44
C HIS A 163 -4.13 -2.70 5.68
N LEU A 164 -4.99 -2.51 4.68
CA LEU A 164 -6.40 -2.89 4.81
C LEU A 164 -6.59 -4.41 4.93
N ASP A 165 -5.60 -5.21 4.55
CA ASP A 165 -5.62 -6.66 4.76
C ASP A 165 -5.52 -7.07 6.24
N LEU A 166 -5.05 -6.17 7.10
CA LEU A 166 -4.87 -6.43 8.52
C LEU A 166 -6.18 -6.82 9.19
N ALA A 167 -7.32 -6.25 8.73
CA ALA A 167 -8.64 -6.61 9.25
C ALA A 167 -8.96 -8.09 8.99
N ALA A 168 -8.72 -8.59 7.77
CA ALA A 168 -8.86 -10.00 7.44
C ALA A 168 -7.86 -10.87 8.21
N VAL A 169 -6.58 -10.49 8.27
CA VAL A 169 -5.54 -11.26 9.00
C VAL A 169 -5.91 -11.41 10.48
N VAL A 170 -6.27 -10.31 11.15
CA VAL A 170 -6.67 -10.34 12.57
C VAL A 170 -7.95 -11.14 12.75
N GLY A 171 -8.97 -10.92 11.91
CA GLY A 171 -10.23 -11.66 11.99
C GLY A 171 -10.04 -13.17 11.84
N ILE A 172 -9.24 -13.59 10.86
CA ILE A 172 -8.93 -15.00 10.60
C ILE A 172 -8.13 -15.62 11.76
N LEU A 173 -7.14 -14.92 12.30
CA LEU A 173 -6.37 -15.41 13.45
C LEU A 173 -7.23 -15.55 14.71
N VAL A 174 -8.13 -14.58 14.96
CA VAL A 174 -9.08 -14.65 16.08
C VAL A 174 -10.05 -15.82 15.86
N ALA A 175 -10.55 -16.01 14.64
CA ALA A 175 -11.43 -17.12 14.32
C ALA A 175 -10.74 -18.48 14.53
N ALA A 176 -9.49 -18.61 14.11
CA ALA A 176 -8.68 -19.82 14.33
C ALA A 176 -8.37 -20.06 15.81
N ALA A 177 -8.20 -19.01 16.61
CA ALA A 177 -7.93 -19.15 18.05
C ALA A 177 -9.18 -19.48 18.87
N MET A 178 -10.35 -18.97 18.47
CA MET A 178 -11.62 -19.15 19.20
C MET A 178 -12.47 -20.31 18.67
N ASP A 179 -12.02 -20.98 17.61
CA ASP A 179 -12.81 -21.97 16.85
C ASP A 179 -14.21 -21.44 16.46
N TRP A 180 -14.25 -20.14 16.12
CA TRP A 180 -15.49 -19.43 15.81
C TRP A 180 -15.33 -18.64 14.52
N ALA A 181 -16.17 -18.91 13.52
CA ALA A 181 -15.99 -18.37 12.18
C ALA A 181 -16.33 -16.88 12.03
N LEU A 182 -17.17 -16.33 12.90
CA LEU A 182 -17.75 -14.99 12.74
C LEU A 182 -16.68 -13.87 12.67
N PRO A 183 -15.67 -13.81 13.56
CA PRO A 183 -14.60 -12.81 13.47
C PRO A 183 -13.84 -12.86 12.14
N GLY A 184 -13.66 -14.05 11.58
CA GLY A 184 -13.01 -14.28 10.28
C GLY A 184 -13.79 -13.64 9.14
N PHE A 185 -15.09 -13.91 9.07
CA PHE A 185 -15.96 -13.31 8.05
C PHE A 185 -16.10 -11.79 8.19
N ILE A 186 -16.17 -11.27 9.42
CA ILE A 186 -16.17 -9.83 9.65
C ILE A 186 -14.87 -9.21 9.11
N GLY A 187 -13.71 -9.79 9.45
CA GLY A 187 -12.42 -9.32 8.95
C GLY A 187 -12.34 -9.30 7.42
N ILE A 188 -12.76 -10.40 6.78
CA ILE A 188 -12.83 -10.53 5.32
C ILE A 188 -13.73 -9.44 4.71
N GLY A 189 -14.96 -9.30 5.24
CA GLY A 189 -15.93 -8.32 4.75
C GLY A 189 -15.40 -6.89 4.87
N VAL A 190 -14.81 -6.55 6.00
CA VAL A 190 -14.20 -5.23 6.24
C VAL A 190 -13.07 -4.95 5.26
N THR A 191 -12.15 -5.91 5.04
CA THR A 191 -11.04 -5.74 4.10
C THR A 191 -11.53 -5.47 2.67
N ILE A 192 -12.50 -6.26 2.19
CA ILE A 192 -13.04 -6.11 0.84
C ILE A 192 -13.82 -4.80 0.69
N VAL A 193 -14.69 -4.49 1.65
CA VAL A 193 -15.49 -3.25 1.61
C VAL A 193 -14.59 -2.03 1.62
N LEU A 194 -13.61 -1.96 2.54
CA LEU A 194 -12.70 -0.83 2.63
C LEU A 194 -11.81 -0.70 1.39
N GLY A 195 -11.28 -1.82 0.88
CA GLY A 195 -10.51 -1.82 -0.36
C GLY A 195 -11.32 -1.27 -1.54
N THR A 196 -12.57 -1.74 -1.70
CA THR A 196 -13.43 -1.33 -2.81
C THR A 196 -13.82 0.13 -2.67
N LEU A 197 -14.21 0.57 -1.48
CA LEU A 197 -14.51 1.97 -1.19
C LEU A 197 -13.30 2.87 -1.49
N TYR A 198 -12.08 2.43 -1.21
CA TYR A 198 -10.89 3.20 -1.52
C TYR A 198 -10.69 3.39 -3.03
N VAL A 199 -10.87 2.34 -3.82
CA VAL A 199 -10.84 2.42 -5.30
C VAL A 199 -11.94 3.35 -5.83
N LEU A 200 -13.17 3.19 -5.34
CA LEU A 200 -14.31 4.01 -5.75
C LEU A 200 -14.12 5.48 -5.38
N ALA A 201 -13.48 5.79 -4.25
CA ALA A 201 -13.17 7.15 -3.85
C ALA A 201 -12.17 7.86 -4.79
N LEU A 202 -11.33 7.09 -5.53
CA LEU A 202 -10.38 7.62 -6.50
C LEU A 202 -10.97 7.81 -7.90
N MET A 203 -12.04 7.07 -8.25
CA MET A 203 -12.67 7.11 -9.57
C MET A 203 -13.05 8.52 -10.08
N PRO A 204 -13.64 9.41 -9.26
CA PRO A 204 -14.04 10.75 -9.72
C PRO A 204 -12.88 11.61 -10.25
N TYR A 205 -11.64 11.32 -9.85
CA TYR A 205 -10.44 12.06 -10.25
C TYR A 205 -9.82 11.55 -11.55
N VAL A 206 -10.33 10.42 -12.07
CA VAL A 206 -9.92 9.80 -13.34
C VAL A 206 -11.03 9.87 -14.37
N ARG A 207 -12.28 9.80 -13.95
CA ARG A 207 -13.46 9.95 -14.81
C ARG A 207 -14.42 10.95 -14.17
N GLY A 208 -14.60 12.10 -14.82
CA GLY A 208 -15.60 13.09 -14.45
C GLY A 208 -15.06 14.51 -14.25
N LYS A 209 -15.84 15.33 -13.55
CA LYS A 209 -15.64 16.79 -13.40
C LYS A 209 -14.37 17.18 -12.62
N LYS A 210 -13.70 16.23 -11.95
CA LYS A 210 -12.46 16.46 -11.18
C LYS A 210 -11.18 16.10 -11.94
N VAL A 211 -11.31 15.73 -13.22
CA VAL A 211 -10.18 15.47 -14.12
C VAL A 211 -9.58 16.81 -14.56
N PRO A 212 -8.25 17.00 -14.45
CA PRO A 212 -7.61 18.23 -14.94
C PRO A 212 -7.72 18.35 -16.48
N PRO A 213 -7.73 19.58 -17.01
CA PRO A 213 -7.72 19.81 -18.45
C PRO A 213 -6.46 19.23 -19.11
N SER A 214 -6.55 18.90 -20.40
CA SER A 214 -5.42 18.35 -21.17
C SER A 214 -4.26 19.33 -21.29
N ALA A 215 -3.06 18.80 -21.52
CA ALA A 215 -1.86 19.60 -21.73
C ALA A 215 -2.04 20.60 -22.88
N ASP A 216 -2.63 20.18 -24.00
CA ASP A 216 -2.87 21.05 -25.16
C ASP A 216 -3.77 22.24 -24.82
N LYS A 217 -4.82 22.01 -24.02
CA LYS A 217 -5.72 23.09 -23.58
C LYS A 217 -5.02 24.05 -22.63
N ILE A 218 -4.11 23.55 -21.80
CA ILE A 218 -3.29 24.37 -20.91
C ILE A 218 -2.30 25.20 -21.73
N LEU A 219 -1.57 24.58 -22.66
CA LEU A 219 -0.60 25.25 -23.52
C LEU A 219 -1.24 26.33 -24.40
N ALA A 220 -2.38 26.03 -25.03
CA ALA A 220 -3.13 27.03 -25.81
C ALA A 220 -3.52 28.26 -24.97
N LYS A 221 -3.84 28.05 -23.69
CA LYS A 221 -4.18 29.16 -22.78
C LYS A 221 -2.95 29.91 -22.26
N VAL A 222 -1.79 29.27 -22.19
CA VAL A 222 -0.52 29.93 -21.92
C VAL A 222 -0.11 30.78 -23.13
N ASP A 223 -0.27 30.27 -24.36
CA ASP A 223 0.02 31.03 -25.57
C ASP A 223 -0.86 32.29 -25.67
N ASP A 224 -2.15 32.18 -25.35
CA ASP A 224 -3.05 33.33 -25.24
C ASP A 224 -2.53 34.36 -24.21
N TRP A 225 -2.05 33.89 -23.06
CA TRP A 225 -1.51 34.77 -22.01
C TRP A 225 -0.20 35.44 -22.43
N LEU A 226 0.70 34.72 -23.10
CA LEU A 226 1.96 35.27 -23.60
C LEU A 226 1.73 36.37 -24.64
N ARG A 227 0.73 36.20 -25.51
CA ARG A 227 0.33 37.23 -26.48
C ARG A 227 -0.16 38.51 -25.82
N ASP A 228 -0.93 38.38 -24.73
CA ASP A 228 -1.43 39.54 -23.97
C ASP A 228 -0.32 40.21 -23.14
N TYR A 229 0.59 39.42 -22.58
CA TYR A 229 1.64 39.91 -21.67
C TYR A 229 2.79 40.62 -22.38
N GLN A 230 3.05 40.30 -23.67
CA GLN A 230 4.12 40.88 -24.50
C GLN A 230 5.45 41.10 -23.75
N PRO A 231 6.14 40.03 -23.31
CA PRO A 231 7.39 40.19 -22.59
C PRO A 231 8.45 40.84 -23.49
N GLU A 232 9.08 41.90 -23.00
CA GLU A 232 10.25 42.50 -23.63
C GLU A 232 11.46 41.55 -23.49
N THR A 233 12.21 41.40 -24.58
CA THR A 233 13.41 40.54 -24.68
C THR A 233 14.66 41.21 -24.16
#